data_AF-A0A7V8Z5W3-F1
#
_entry.id   AF-A0A7V8Z5W3-F1
#
_cell.length_a   1.000
_cell.length_b   1.000
_cell.length_c   1.000
_cell.angle_alpha   90.00
_cell.angle_beta   90.00
_cell.angle_gamma   90.00
#
_symmetry.space_group_name_H-M   'P 1'
#
loop_
_entity.id
_entity.type
_entity.pdbx_description
1 polymer ?
#
loop_
_entity_poly.entity_id
_entity_poly.type
_entity_poly.pdbx_seq_one_letter_code
_entity_poly.pdbx_strand_id
1 'polypeptide(L)'
;MERTQIYLSKEQAAALDREARRTGTTRSHLIRQAIEARYGTVKDADETARALRATAGLWRDRAESGEGYVERLRTGRRLQELYPQDAPE
;
A
#
# COMPACT_ATOMS: atom_id res chain seq x y z
N MET A 1 5.00 -13.03 -5.60
CA MET A 1 4.46 -13.78 -4.44
C MET A 1 4.42 -15.25 -4.81
N GLU A 2 4.75 -16.13 -3.88
CA GLU A 2 4.62 -17.58 -4.04
C GLU A 2 3.21 -18.03 -3.63
N ARG A 3 2.65 -19.03 -4.33
CA ARG A 3 1.31 -19.56 -4.02
C ARG A 3 1.43 -20.70 -3.01
N THR A 4 0.86 -20.50 -1.83
CA THR A 4 0.84 -21.52 -0.77
C THR A 4 -0.60 -21.93 -0.46
N GLN A 5 -0.83 -23.24 -0.32
CA GLN A 5 -2.10 -23.78 0.16
C GLN A 5 -2.05 -23.88 1.69
N ILE A 6 -3.04 -23.31 2.36
CA ILE A 6 -3.20 -23.42 3.82
C ILE A 6 -4.55 -24.06 4.13
N TYR A 7 -4.60 -24.83 5.20
CA TYR A 7 -5.86 -25.36 5.74
C TYR A 7 -6.39 -24.42 6.80
N LEU A 8 -7.69 -24.13 6.73
CA LEU A 8 -8.40 -23.29 7.69
C LEU A 8 -9.61 -24.08 8.19
N SER A 9 -9.93 -23.90 9.47
CA SER A 9 -11.23 -24.30 10.00
C SER A 9 -12.36 -23.49 9.33
N LYS A 10 -13.59 -24.00 9.43
CA LYS A 10 -14.77 -23.31 8.88
C LYS A 10 -14.96 -21.95 9.54
N GLU A 11 -14.69 -21.86 10.84
CA GLU A 11 -14.82 -20.68 11.66
C GLU A 11 -13.80 -19.61 11.24
N GLN A 12 -12.54 -20.00 11.00
CA GLN A 12 -11.50 -19.10 10.49
C GLN A 12 -11.82 -18.58 9.10
N ALA A 13 -12.28 -19.45 8.18
CA ALA A 13 -12.68 -19.04 6.84
C ALA A 13 -13.86 -18.04 6.89
N ALA A 14 -14.87 -18.31 7.73
CA ALA A 14 -16.01 -17.43 7.91
C ALA A 14 -15.62 -16.08 8.52
N ALA A 15 -14.65 -16.05 9.45
CA ALA A 15 -14.12 -14.82 10.01
C ALA A 15 -13.44 -13.95 8.93
N LEU A 16 -12.58 -14.56 8.10
CA LEU A 16 -11.94 -13.87 6.98
C LEU A 16 -12.95 -13.35 5.95
N ASP A 17 -14.03 -14.08 5.70
CA ASP A 17 -15.10 -13.62 4.79
C ASP A 17 -15.86 -12.40 5.29
N ARG A 18 -16.19 -12.39 6.58
CA ARG A 18 -16.86 -11.23 7.18
C ARG A 18 -15.97 -10.01 7.08
N GLU A 19 -14.69 -10.18 7.42
CA GLU A 19 -13.73 -9.08 7.42
C GLU A 19 -13.42 -8.58 6.00
N ALA A 20 -13.22 -9.49 5.04
CA ALA A 20 -12.98 -9.14 3.65
C ALA A 20 -14.12 -8.30 3.06
N ARG A 21 -15.37 -8.66 3.36
CA ARG A 21 -16.55 -7.88 2.97
C ARG A 21 -16.60 -6.53 3.66
N ARG A 22 -16.31 -6.49 4.96
CA ARG A 22 -16.34 -5.26 5.78
C ARG A 22 -15.32 -4.23 5.30
N THR A 23 -14.14 -4.65 4.86
CA THR A 23 -13.03 -3.76 4.48
C THR A 23 -12.83 -3.65 2.97
N GLY A 24 -13.67 -4.30 2.16
CA GLY A 24 -13.53 -4.28 0.69
C GLY A 24 -12.22 -4.89 0.19
N THR A 25 -11.70 -5.91 0.88
CA THR A 25 -10.44 -6.58 0.51
C THR A 25 -10.62 -8.07 0.28
N THR A 26 -9.53 -8.80 0.06
CA THR A 26 -9.56 -10.25 -0.18
C THR A 26 -9.05 -11.03 1.04
N ARG A 27 -9.49 -12.29 1.20
CA ARG A 27 -8.97 -13.20 2.24
C ARG A 27 -7.44 -13.29 2.19
N SER A 28 -6.88 -13.42 0.98
CA SER A 28 -5.43 -13.52 0.79
C SER A 28 -4.70 -12.24 1.24
N HIS A 29 -5.32 -11.07 1.07
CA HIS A 29 -4.76 -9.82 1.61
C HIS A 29 -4.76 -9.82 3.14
N LEU A 30 -5.87 -10.19 3.77
CA LEU A 30 -5.98 -10.27 5.23
C LEU A 30 -5.00 -11.26 5.84
N ILE A 31 -4.84 -12.44 5.23
CA ILE A 31 -3.89 -13.46 5.68
C ILE A 31 -2.46 -12.91 5.62
N ARG A 32 -2.07 -12.27 4.51
CA ARG A 32 -0.75 -11.65 4.39
C ARG A 32 -0.55 -10.54 5.40
N GLN A 33 -1.54 -9.67 5.61
CA GLN A 33 -1.47 -8.61 6.60
C GLN A 33 -1.30 -9.17 8.02
N ALA A 34 -1.99 -10.25 8.36
CA ALA A 34 -1.85 -10.91 9.65
C ALA A 34 -0.47 -11.56 9.82
N ILE A 35 0.07 -12.18 8.76
CA ILE A 35 1.43 -12.72 8.75
C ILE A 35 2.45 -11.61 8.93
N GLU A 36 2.34 -10.51 8.18
CA GLU A 36 3.22 -9.35 8.29
C GLU A 36 3.14 -8.73 9.69
N ALA A 37 1.95 -8.56 10.24
CA ALA A 37 1.77 -8.00 11.57
C ALA A 37 2.39 -8.88 12.68
N ARG A 38 2.45 -10.21 12.48
CA ARG A 38 2.92 -11.16 13.49
C ARG A 38 4.38 -11.57 13.33
N TYR A 39 4.81 -11.75 12.09
CA TYR A 39 6.10 -12.32 11.69
C TYR A 39 6.86 -11.43 10.72
N GLY A 40 6.25 -10.35 10.23
CA GLY A 40 6.97 -9.35 9.45
C GLY A 40 8.12 -8.81 10.27
N THR A 41 9.21 -8.49 9.59
CA THR A 41 10.30 -7.74 10.20
C THR A 41 9.70 -6.45 10.73
N VAL A 42 9.86 -6.17 12.03
CA VAL A 42 9.66 -4.82 12.55
C VAL A 42 10.50 -3.95 11.65
N LYS A 43 9.88 -3.13 10.79
CA LYS A 43 10.60 -2.10 10.05
C LYS A 43 11.39 -1.37 11.12
N ASP A 44 12.72 -1.45 11.06
CA ASP A 44 13.58 -0.87 12.09
C ASP A 44 13.05 0.54 12.30
N ALA A 45 12.50 0.78 13.50
CA ALA A 45 11.83 2.05 13.78
C ALA A 45 12.82 3.19 13.56
N ASP A 46 14.12 2.92 13.77
CA ASP A 46 15.20 3.83 13.47
C ASP A 46 15.44 3.98 11.97
N GLU A 47 15.32 2.92 11.16
CA GLU A 47 15.37 3.02 9.69
C GLU A 47 14.22 3.87 9.14
N THR A 48 13.01 3.65 9.65
CA THR A 48 11.83 4.44 9.29
C THR A 48 12.01 5.90 9.73
N ALA A 49 12.48 6.13 10.96
CA ALA A 49 12.77 7.47 11.45
C ALA A 49 13.89 8.17 10.66
N ARG A 50 14.95 7.43 10.27
CA ARG A 50 16.03 7.94 9.41
C ARG A 50 15.49 8.36 8.05
N ALA A 51 14.66 7.54 7.41
CA ALA A 51 14.05 7.88 6.12
C ALA A 51 13.12 9.10 6.21
N LEU A 52 12.29 9.18 7.26
CA LEU A 52 11.43 10.34 7.50
C LEU A 52 12.24 11.62 7.76
N ARG A 53 13.32 11.57 8.53
CA ARG A 53 14.21 12.72 8.74
C ARG A 53 14.93 13.13 7.46
N ALA A 54 15.42 12.18 6.68
CA ALA A 54 16.12 12.44 5.42
C ALA A 54 15.22 13.08 4.35
N THR A 55 13.91 12.82 4.41
CA THR A 55 12.91 13.37 3.48
C THR A 55 12.21 14.62 4.00
N ALA A 56 12.41 14.97 5.28
CA ALA A 56 11.81 16.14 5.89
C ALA A 56 12.29 17.42 5.19
N GLY A 57 11.36 18.22 4.68
CA GLY A 57 11.66 19.46 3.98
C GLY A 57 11.96 19.32 2.49
N LEU A 58 11.90 18.11 1.92
CA LEU A 58 12.05 17.90 0.46
C LEU A 58 11.04 18.70 -0.38
N TRP A 59 9.92 19.10 0.22
CA TRP A 59 8.88 19.90 -0.43
C TRP A 59 9.04 21.42 -0.23
N ARG A 60 10.00 21.87 0.58
CA ARG A 60 10.11 23.28 0.99
C ARG A 60 10.38 24.23 -0.18
N ASP A 61 11.15 23.77 -1.16
CA ASP A 61 11.61 24.59 -2.29
C ASP A 61 10.80 24.36 -3.57
N ARG A 62 9.66 23.66 -3.48
CA ARG A 62 8.77 23.49 -4.62
C ARG A 62 7.81 24.66 -4.73
N ALA A 63 7.72 25.22 -5.94
CA ALA A 63 6.78 26.28 -6.27
C ALA A 63 5.31 25.79 -6.25
N GLU A 64 5.09 24.48 -6.40
CA GLU A 64 3.77 23.86 -6.35
C GLU A 64 3.33 23.54 -4.91
N SER A 65 2.07 23.86 -4.59
CA SER A 65 1.47 23.43 -3.33
C SER A 65 1.31 21.90 -3.30
N GLY A 66 1.31 21.33 -2.09
CA GLY A 66 1.07 19.90 -1.91
C GLY A 66 -0.29 19.45 -2.46
N GLU A 67 -1.31 20.30 -2.34
CA GLU A 67 -2.64 20.06 -2.92
C GLU A 67 -2.60 20.02 -4.45
N GLY A 68 -1.98 21.01 -5.10
CA GLY A 68 -1.86 21.06 -6.56
C GLY A 68 -1.05 19.88 -7.11
N TYR A 69 -0.07 19.41 -6.35
CA TYR A 69 0.65 18.18 -6.68
C TYR A 69 -0.24 16.94 -6.64
N VAL A 70 -0.99 16.75 -5.55
CA VAL A 70 -1.89 15.59 -5.38
C VAL A 70 -2.98 15.58 -6.44
N GLU A 71 -3.59 16.72 -6.73
CA GLU A 71 -4.61 16.83 -7.80
C GLU A 71 -4.03 16.46 -9.17
N ARG A 72 -2.80 16.91 -9.49
CA ARG A 72 -2.12 16.48 -10.73
C ARG A 72 -1.91 14.96 -10.75
N LEU A 73 -1.55 14.34 -9.63
CA LEU A 73 -1.38 12.88 -9.56
C LEU A 73 -2.70 12.12 -9.74
N ARG A 74 -3.78 12.63 -9.15
CA ARG A 74 -5.11 12.00 -9.14
C ARG A 74 -5.74 11.94 -10.53
N THR A 75 -5.41 12.88 -11.41
CA THR A 75 -5.86 12.84 -12.82
C THR A 75 -5.23 11.72 -13.65
N GLY A 76 -4.39 10.86 -13.05
CA GLY A 76 -3.73 9.76 -13.76
C GLY A 76 -2.54 10.20 -14.62
N ARG A 77 -2.22 11.51 -14.65
CA ARG A 77 -1.14 12.07 -15.46
C ARG A 77 0.23 11.45 -15.16
N ARG A 78 0.53 11.14 -13.90
CA ARG A 78 1.79 10.46 -13.55
C ARG A 78 1.89 9.04 -14.11
N LEU A 79 0.76 8.35 -14.21
CA LEU A 79 0.74 7.01 -14.83
C LEU A 79 1.06 7.13 -16.33
N GLN A 80 0.51 8.15 -17.00
CA GLN A 80 0.81 8.46 -18.40
C GLN A 80 2.28 8.89 -18.62
N GLU A 81 2.85 9.67 -17.69
CA GLU A 81 4.26 10.09 -17.74
C GLU A 81 5.23 8.91 -17.55
N LEU A 82 4.90 7.97 -16.67
CA LEU A 82 5.75 6.80 -16.38
C LEU A 82 5.57 5.66 -17.38
N TYR A 83 4.39 5.56 -18.00
CA TYR A 83 4.03 4.53 -18.97
C TYR A 83 3.37 5.14 -20.21
N PRO A 84 4.14 5.86 -21.06
CA PRO A 84 3.60 6.59 -22.20
C PRO A 84 2.89 5.69 -23.22
N GLN A 85 3.36 4.44 -23.35
CA GLN A 85 2.78 3.44 -24.25
C GLN A 85 1.39 2.92 -23.85
N ASP A 86 0.94 3.17 -22.61
CA ASP A 86 -0.35 2.71 -22.09
C ASP A 86 -1.38 3.85 -21.94
N ALA A 87 -1.07 5.04 -22.48
CA ALA A 87 -1.97 6.18 -22.47
C ALA A 87 -3.15 5.94 -23.45
N PRO A 88 -4.41 6.16 -23.03
CA PRO A 88 -5.54 6.12 -23.95
C PRO A 88 -5.43 7.24 -25.01
N GLU A 89 -5.80 6.94 -26.26
CA GLU A 89 -5.92 7.92 -27.36
C GLU A 89 -6.92 9.05 -27.04
#